data_AF-A0AAD5FYK3-F1
#
_entry.id   AF-A0AAD5FYK3-F1
#
_cell.length_a   1.000
_cell.length_b   1.000
_cell.length_c   1.000
_cell.angle_alpha   90.00
_cell.angle_beta   90.00
_cell.angle_gamma   90.00
#
_symmetry.space_group_name_H-M   'P 1'
#
loop_
_entity.id
_entity.type
_entity.pdbx_description
1 polymer ?
#
loop_
_entity_poly.entity_id
_entity_poly.type
_entity_poly.pdbx_seq_one_letter_code
_entity_poly.pdbx_strand_id
1 'polypeptide(L)'
;MHTSGNSLFSNPNGPNESYTPVSNPESRLLSELPYYPVLDTDPIFQFSCDELIGDRFPITKYPFDGFVNFHSLKICSSNAKQMSKYLQLAMGFREVAYRGLENDSRLVASHVVQNGSILLEIVNTLETIKDDNVLRFPYFKQDLSLFDKFEKDMSTYLEEFKITTEDLVFDYVNNRIESLSINPLKSLKFGRHMYNTIVKGGKYQKVSKEVEKIIIGVINDSELIYNDIMECTLIQKFLKSHAEGVMDIAFNVNNVDEIFEKAISAGAGIIRLPRVLSDENGSVKLATVTVPNTDIQHTLIENLDYTGTFLPGYSESIMGLAQGYQEQLDSLPAVHFTSIDHCVENYSWNQMMSQAKIYAKMFGFHKYWSVDEMDVSTGFTALRSIVMSSSNGQIKMPINEPVKSKFKGQIDEFNDFYGGPGVQHIALRTNDIVQTVKALIRRGIEFNQASDRYYRNLQQRLANDDIELYEDINDIKSLNILIDYDATTRNKRTKRCHYILQIFSQPLHDRPTLFIEVIQRHHHNGFGKGTFKGLFETIESQQRLRGTLVEVE
;
A
#
# COMPACT_ATOMS: atom_id res chain seq x y z
N MET A 1 25.90 -22.53 61.72
CA MET A 1 25.85 -21.07 61.87
C MET A 1 24.72 -20.58 60.97
N HIS A 2 23.45 -20.61 61.41
CA HIS A 2 22.75 -19.50 62.10
C HIS A 2 22.87 -18.19 61.28
N THR A 3 21.82 -17.55 60.75
CA THR A 3 20.39 -17.49 61.15
C THR A 3 19.47 -16.90 60.05
N SER A 4 18.22 -17.42 60.02
CA SER A 4 16.90 -16.76 59.81
C SER A 4 16.62 -15.96 58.52
N GLY A 5 15.54 -16.15 57.75
CA GLY A 5 14.23 -16.72 58.05
C GLY A 5 13.17 -15.62 58.14
N ASN A 6 12.30 -15.49 57.12
CA ASN A 6 10.85 -15.28 57.27
C ASN A 6 10.14 -15.11 55.92
N SER A 7 9.20 -16.01 55.66
CA SER A 7 8.04 -15.80 54.79
C SER A 7 7.08 -14.76 55.40
N LEU A 8 6.24 -14.11 54.59
CA LEU A 8 4.77 -14.12 54.73
C LEU A 8 4.11 -13.22 53.67
N PHE A 9 3.00 -13.73 53.13
CA PHE A 9 2.04 -13.04 52.27
C PHE A 9 1.26 -11.93 52.99
N SER A 10 0.67 -11.05 52.17
CA SER A 10 -0.54 -10.21 52.35
C SER A 10 -0.44 -8.86 53.10
N ASN A 11 -0.71 -7.76 52.38
CA ASN A 11 -1.91 -6.92 52.56
C ASN A 11 -2.06 -5.90 51.39
N PRO A 12 -3.22 -5.81 50.72
CA PRO A 12 -3.53 -4.77 49.73
C PRO A 12 -4.24 -3.60 50.42
N ASN A 13 -3.65 -2.39 50.38
CA ASN A 13 -4.28 -1.06 50.49
C ASN A 13 -3.24 0.02 50.81
N GLY A 14 -3.01 0.95 49.87
CA GLY A 14 -2.27 2.21 50.04
C GLY A 14 -2.73 3.23 48.97
N PRO A 15 -2.78 4.55 49.27
CA PRO A 15 -3.84 5.43 48.77
C PRO A 15 -3.57 6.13 47.43
N ASN A 16 -4.67 6.46 46.74
CA ASN A 16 -4.77 7.24 45.50
C ASN A 16 -4.31 8.69 45.67
N GLU A 17 -3.45 9.19 44.77
CA GLU A 17 -3.26 10.62 44.53
C GLU A 17 -3.97 11.03 43.22
N SER A 18 -4.88 11.99 43.32
CA SER A 18 -5.71 12.54 42.25
C SER A 18 -5.12 13.82 41.66
N TYR A 19 -5.01 13.90 40.34
CA TYR A 19 -4.59 15.10 39.61
C TYR A 19 -5.79 15.95 39.18
N THR A 20 -5.78 17.26 39.48
CA THR A 20 -6.81 18.24 39.08
C THR A 20 -6.27 19.21 38.02
N PRO A 21 -7.01 19.51 36.92
CA PRO A 21 -6.58 20.46 35.90
C PRO A 21 -7.01 21.91 36.22
N VAL A 22 -6.18 22.86 35.82
CA VAL A 22 -6.38 24.31 35.94
C VAL A 22 -7.22 24.83 34.76
N SER A 23 -8.18 25.71 35.04
CA SER A 23 -9.05 26.39 34.07
C SER A 23 -8.38 27.62 33.43
N ASN A 24 -8.62 27.86 32.13
CA ASN A 24 -8.20 29.08 31.42
C ASN A 24 -9.42 29.84 30.85
N PRO A 25 -9.48 31.20 30.90
CA PRO A 25 -10.72 31.97 30.80
C PRO A 25 -10.92 32.70 29.45
N GLU A 26 -11.02 31.99 28.33
CA GLU A 26 -11.30 32.57 26.99
C GLU A 26 -12.70 32.24 26.45
N SER A 27 -13.75 32.30 27.28
CA SER A 27 -15.11 31.85 26.90
C SER A 27 -16.12 32.95 26.55
N ARG A 28 -15.69 34.19 26.27
CA ARG A 28 -16.62 35.35 26.18
C ARG A 28 -16.77 36.05 24.84
N LEU A 29 -16.34 35.44 23.73
CA LEU A 29 -16.49 36.02 22.38
C LEU A 29 -17.38 35.20 21.42
N LEU A 30 -18.05 34.15 21.89
CA LEU A 30 -18.88 33.25 21.06
C LEU A 30 -20.39 33.38 21.31
N SER A 31 -20.84 34.39 22.08
CA SER A 31 -22.23 34.46 22.54
C SER A 31 -23.17 35.31 21.67
N GLU A 32 -22.77 35.85 20.53
CA GLU A 32 -23.63 36.75 19.75
C GLU A 32 -23.54 36.48 18.23
N LEU A 33 -24.65 35.95 17.67
CA LEU A 33 -25.06 35.80 16.24
C LEU A 33 -25.00 34.37 15.64
N PRO A 34 -25.92 34.00 14.70
CA PRO A 34 -27.04 33.11 15.01
C PRO A 34 -27.11 31.81 14.16
N TYR A 35 -27.63 30.75 14.78
CA TYR A 35 -28.11 29.50 14.17
C TYR A 35 -27.17 28.77 13.17
N TYR A 36 -26.45 27.82 13.77
CA TYR A 36 -25.63 26.72 13.22
C TYR A 36 -24.41 27.11 12.38
N PRO A 37 -23.22 27.24 13.01
CA PRO A 37 -21.97 27.36 12.29
C PRO A 37 -21.62 26.03 11.61
N VAL A 38 -21.10 26.15 10.38
CA VAL A 38 -20.30 25.15 9.67
C VAL A 38 -19.33 24.52 10.68
N LEU A 39 -19.50 23.23 10.99
CA LEU A 39 -18.53 22.50 11.79
C LEU A 39 -17.29 22.27 10.93
N ASP A 40 -16.28 23.15 11.08
CA ASP A 40 -14.89 22.96 10.67
C ASP A 40 -14.15 21.87 11.49
N THR A 41 -14.90 20.93 12.05
CA THR A 41 -14.39 19.72 12.66
C THR A 41 -15.30 18.61 12.21
N ASP A 42 -14.98 18.03 11.05
CA ASP A 42 -15.45 16.69 10.77
C ASP A 42 -14.94 15.80 11.94
N PRO A 43 -15.83 15.09 12.68
CA PRO A 43 -15.47 14.26 13.83
C PRO A 43 -14.44 13.17 13.48
N ILE A 44 -14.09 13.02 12.20
CA ILE A 44 -13.05 12.12 11.68
C ILE A 44 -11.61 12.65 11.88
N PHE A 45 -11.40 13.90 12.28
CA PHE A 45 -10.07 14.52 12.17
C PHE A 45 -9.38 14.93 13.47
N GLN A 46 -10.03 14.77 14.62
CA GLN A 46 -9.41 15.01 15.93
C GLN A 46 -9.54 13.78 16.81
N PHE A 47 -8.75 12.75 16.53
CA PHE A 47 -8.67 11.57 17.40
C PHE A 47 -7.44 11.63 18.32
N SER A 48 -7.69 11.56 19.62
CA SER A 48 -6.73 11.11 20.61
C SER A 48 -6.32 9.65 20.35
N CYS A 49 -5.17 9.21 20.90
CA CYS A 49 -4.81 7.78 20.86
C CYS A 49 -5.94 6.91 21.41
N ASP A 50 -6.63 7.38 22.45
CA ASP A 50 -7.70 6.66 23.12
C ASP A 50 -8.97 6.53 22.25
N GLU A 51 -9.25 7.52 21.38
CA GLU A 51 -10.36 7.47 20.42
C GLU A 51 -10.09 6.54 19.24
N LEU A 52 -8.83 6.45 18.78
CA LEU A 52 -8.42 5.42 17.82
C LEU A 52 -8.54 4.02 18.41
N ILE A 53 -8.34 3.87 19.72
CA ILE A 53 -8.42 2.58 20.43
C ILE A 53 -9.86 2.21 20.82
N GLY A 54 -10.81 3.14 20.82
CA GLY A 54 -12.23 2.85 21.07
C GLY A 54 -12.92 2.19 19.86
N ASP A 55 -13.56 1.03 20.05
CA ASP A 55 -14.34 0.31 19.01
C ASP A 55 -15.64 1.05 18.63
N ARG A 56 -15.56 2.26 18.07
CA ARG A 56 -16.69 3.20 17.96
C ARG A 56 -16.99 3.78 16.58
N PHE A 57 -16.50 3.18 15.49
CA PHE A 57 -16.85 3.66 14.14
C PHE A 57 -17.88 2.75 13.46
N PRO A 58 -19.12 3.21 13.26
CA PRO A 58 -20.15 2.44 12.56
C PRO A 58 -19.83 2.36 11.07
N ILE A 59 -19.91 1.15 10.50
CA ILE A 59 -19.81 0.91 9.06
C ILE A 59 -21.07 1.49 8.40
N THR A 60 -20.92 2.48 7.52
CA THR A 60 -22.06 3.08 6.79
C THR A 60 -22.15 2.52 5.37
N LYS A 61 -23.39 2.28 4.89
CA LYS A 61 -23.63 1.78 3.53
C LYS A 61 -23.19 2.78 2.44
N TYR A 62 -23.18 4.07 2.76
CA TYR A 62 -22.66 5.13 1.92
C TYR A 62 -21.34 5.60 2.51
N PRO A 63 -20.21 5.45 1.79
CA PRO A 63 -18.93 5.86 2.32
C PRO A 63 -18.89 7.39 2.40
N PHE A 64 -18.83 7.93 3.61
CA PHE A 64 -18.67 9.38 3.80
C PHE A 64 -17.24 9.84 3.50
N ASP A 65 -16.28 8.91 3.46
CA ASP A 65 -14.88 9.18 3.12
C ASP A 65 -14.58 9.09 1.62
N GLY A 66 -15.59 8.80 0.78
CA GLY A 66 -15.48 8.79 -0.68
C GLY A 66 -14.77 7.56 -1.27
N PHE A 67 -14.34 6.59 -0.46
CA PHE A 67 -13.66 5.38 -0.93
C PHE A 67 -14.65 4.28 -1.34
N VAL A 68 -14.38 3.62 -2.48
CA VAL A 68 -15.22 2.55 -3.02
C VAL A 68 -14.62 1.18 -2.70
N ASN A 69 -13.43 0.86 -3.24
CA ASN A 69 -12.71 -0.40 -3.04
C ASN A 69 -11.26 -0.27 -3.54
N PHE A 70 -10.47 -1.35 -3.42
CA PHE A 70 -9.18 -1.46 -4.11
C PHE A 70 -9.37 -1.43 -5.63
N HIS A 71 -8.57 -0.64 -6.34
CA HIS A 71 -8.51 -0.67 -7.80
C HIS A 71 -7.45 -1.66 -8.29
N SER A 72 -6.18 -1.43 -7.95
CA SER A 72 -5.04 -2.24 -8.39
C SER A 72 -3.86 -2.10 -7.44
N LEU A 73 -2.90 -3.02 -7.54
CA LEU A 73 -1.60 -2.93 -6.86
C LEU A 73 -0.48 -2.83 -7.88
N LYS A 74 0.40 -1.84 -7.75
CA LYS A 74 1.60 -1.72 -8.58
C LYS A 74 2.77 -2.44 -7.93
N ILE A 75 3.27 -3.47 -8.58
CA ILE A 75 4.39 -4.29 -8.12
C ILE A 75 5.62 -3.96 -8.97
N CYS A 76 6.65 -3.42 -8.34
CA CYS A 76 7.94 -3.24 -8.97
C CYS A 76 8.66 -4.59 -9.04
N SER A 77 9.11 -4.96 -10.24
CA SER A 77 9.91 -6.15 -10.47
C SER A 77 11.13 -5.81 -11.32
N SER A 78 12.20 -6.58 -11.14
CA SER A 78 13.38 -6.52 -12.00
C SER A 78 13.07 -6.93 -13.45
N ASN A 79 12.03 -7.76 -13.64
CA ASN A 79 11.57 -8.22 -14.94
C ASN A 79 10.05 -8.41 -14.92
N ALA A 80 9.31 -7.36 -15.28
CA ALA A 80 7.84 -7.39 -15.23
C ALA A 80 7.24 -8.46 -16.14
N LYS A 81 7.88 -8.75 -17.28
CA LYS A 81 7.43 -9.79 -18.21
C LYS A 81 7.50 -11.18 -17.56
N GLN A 82 8.60 -11.53 -16.91
CA GLN A 82 8.75 -12.81 -16.22
C GLN A 82 7.79 -12.93 -15.04
N MET A 83 7.68 -11.88 -14.22
CA MET A 83 6.77 -11.85 -13.08
C MET A 83 5.30 -11.97 -13.52
N SER A 84 4.90 -11.26 -14.58
CA SER A 84 3.56 -11.41 -15.19
C SER A 84 3.29 -12.86 -15.61
N LYS A 85 4.27 -13.53 -16.23
CA LYS A 85 4.14 -14.95 -16.62
C LYS A 85 4.12 -15.89 -15.41
N TYR A 86 4.89 -15.62 -14.37
CA TYR A 86 4.81 -16.35 -13.10
C TYR A 86 3.40 -16.26 -12.50
N LEU A 87 2.81 -15.06 -12.41
CA LEU A 87 1.45 -14.87 -11.89
C LEU A 87 0.38 -15.60 -12.75
N GLN A 88 0.55 -15.62 -14.07
CA GLN A 88 -0.33 -16.36 -14.96
C GLN A 88 -0.24 -17.89 -14.76
N LEU A 89 0.99 -18.42 -14.75
CA LEU A 89 1.24 -19.87 -14.64
C LEU A 89 0.98 -20.39 -13.23
N ALA A 90 1.54 -19.74 -12.21
CA ALA A 90 1.52 -20.19 -10.83
C ALA A 90 0.21 -19.84 -10.11
N MET A 91 -0.36 -18.66 -10.39
CA MET A 91 -1.50 -18.11 -9.63
C MET A 91 -2.78 -17.94 -10.46
N GLY A 92 -2.77 -18.32 -11.74
CA GLY A 92 -3.96 -18.34 -12.58
C GLY A 92 -4.49 -16.95 -12.96
N PHE A 93 -3.66 -15.92 -12.90
CA PHE A 93 -4.00 -14.61 -13.47
C PHE A 93 -3.98 -14.66 -15.01
N ARG A 94 -4.55 -13.62 -15.65
CA ARG A 94 -4.51 -13.41 -17.10
C ARG A 94 -4.05 -11.99 -17.39
N GLU A 95 -3.19 -11.82 -18.37
CA GLU A 95 -2.80 -10.46 -18.81
C GLU A 95 -3.97 -9.80 -19.55
N VAL A 96 -4.32 -8.58 -19.15
CA VAL A 96 -5.49 -7.85 -19.68
C VAL A 96 -5.14 -6.50 -20.28
N ALA A 97 -3.99 -5.94 -19.90
CA ALA A 97 -3.51 -4.69 -20.47
C ALA A 97 -1.97 -4.64 -20.45
N TYR A 98 -1.41 -3.85 -21.35
CA TYR A 98 0.04 -3.68 -21.50
C TYR A 98 0.41 -2.22 -21.79
N ARG A 99 1.56 -1.79 -21.27
CA ARG A 99 2.24 -0.54 -21.62
C ARG A 99 3.75 -0.77 -21.77
N GLY A 100 4.37 -0.26 -22.81
CA GLY A 100 5.79 -0.39 -23.11
C GLY A 100 6.18 0.21 -24.47
N LEU A 101 7.28 -0.26 -25.06
CA LEU A 101 7.87 0.35 -26.26
C LEU A 101 6.90 0.39 -27.45
N GLU A 102 6.03 -0.60 -27.55
CA GLU A 102 5.07 -0.80 -28.62
C GLU A 102 3.87 0.16 -28.55
N ASN A 103 3.64 0.82 -27.41
CA ASN A 103 2.59 1.85 -27.24
C ASN A 103 3.13 3.13 -26.59
N ASP A 104 4.33 3.53 -27.02
CA ASP A 104 4.98 4.80 -26.73
C ASP A 104 5.40 5.07 -25.29
N SER A 105 5.37 4.06 -24.41
CA SER A 105 6.09 4.15 -23.13
C SER A 105 7.54 3.69 -23.29
N ARG A 106 8.45 4.67 -23.32
CA ARG A 106 9.86 4.44 -23.69
C ARG A 106 10.75 4.06 -22.50
N LEU A 107 10.35 4.43 -21.29
CA LEU A 107 11.17 4.26 -20.09
C LEU A 107 10.64 3.21 -19.12
N VAL A 108 9.34 2.89 -19.20
CA VAL A 108 8.66 1.96 -18.29
C VAL A 108 7.94 0.89 -19.11
N ALA A 109 8.05 -0.36 -18.67
CA ALA A 109 7.17 -1.43 -19.13
C ALA A 109 6.23 -1.81 -17.97
N SER A 110 4.97 -2.06 -18.31
CA SER A 110 3.91 -2.40 -17.37
C SER A 110 3.04 -3.51 -17.96
N HIS A 111 2.92 -4.61 -17.22
CA HIS A 111 2.06 -5.74 -17.53
C HIS A 111 0.93 -5.81 -16.51
N VAL A 112 -0.32 -5.66 -16.94
CA VAL A 112 -1.47 -5.70 -16.05
C VAL A 112 -2.10 -7.08 -16.12
N VAL A 113 -2.16 -7.77 -14.98
CA VAL A 113 -2.75 -9.10 -14.87
C VAL A 113 -3.97 -9.10 -13.95
N GLN A 114 -4.98 -9.89 -14.28
CA GLN A 114 -6.27 -9.95 -13.61
C GLN A 114 -6.68 -11.37 -13.18
N ASN A 115 -7.29 -11.51 -12.00
CA ASN A 115 -8.07 -12.68 -11.58
C ASN A 115 -9.25 -12.22 -10.72
N GLY A 116 -10.49 -12.51 -11.15
CA GLY A 116 -11.67 -11.88 -10.54
C GLY A 116 -11.60 -10.36 -10.70
N SER A 117 -11.83 -9.62 -9.62
CA SER A 117 -11.66 -8.16 -9.61
C SER A 117 -10.24 -7.71 -9.23
N ILE A 118 -9.30 -8.63 -9.05
CA ILE A 118 -7.94 -8.32 -8.61
C ILE A 118 -7.12 -7.90 -9.82
N LEU A 119 -6.57 -6.69 -9.80
CA LEU A 119 -5.65 -6.18 -10.81
C LEU A 119 -4.27 -5.96 -10.19
N LEU A 120 -3.26 -6.56 -10.80
CA LEU A 120 -1.85 -6.36 -10.44
C LEU A 120 -1.13 -5.75 -11.64
N GLU A 121 -0.57 -4.57 -11.45
CA GLU A 121 0.22 -3.84 -12.44
C GLU A 121 1.71 -4.10 -12.16
N ILE A 122 2.34 -4.94 -12.98
CA ILE A 122 3.74 -5.31 -12.78
C ILE A 122 4.62 -4.40 -13.62
N VAL A 123 5.50 -3.63 -12.97
CA VAL A 123 6.30 -2.58 -13.64
C VAL A 123 7.79 -2.85 -13.53
N ASN A 124 8.53 -2.51 -14.58
CA ASN A 124 9.98 -2.43 -14.58
C ASN A 124 10.47 -1.28 -15.47
N THR A 125 11.72 -0.87 -15.31
CA THR A 125 12.32 0.14 -16.19
C THR A 125 12.89 -0.50 -17.46
N LEU A 126 12.72 0.15 -18.60
CA LEU A 126 13.28 -0.24 -19.90
C LEU A 126 14.69 0.31 -20.12
N GLU A 127 15.01 1.43 -19.46
CA GLU A 127 16.33 2.05 -19.48
C GLU A 127 16.76 2.42 -18.06
N THR A 128 18.06 2.62 -17.85
CA THR A 128 18.59 3.11 -16.58
C THR A 128 18.85 4.60 -16.67
N ILE A 129 18.24 5.37 -15.77
CA ILE A 129 18.47 6.80 -15.65
C ILE A 129 19.60 6.96 -14.64
N LYS A 130 20.78 7.36 -15.12
CA LYS A 130 21.87 7.75 -14.21
C LYS A 130 21.54 9.13 -13.65
N ASP A 131 21.75 9.33 -12.34
CA ASP A 131 21.44 10.59 -11.64
C ASP A 131 21.99 11.84 -12.39
N ASP A 132 23.10 11.71 -13.13
CA ASP A 132 23.75 12.79 -13.88
C ASP A 132 23.36 12.90 -15.39
N ASN A 133 22.54 12.00 -15.96
CA ASN A 133 22.37 11.87 -17.44
C ASN A 133 20.92 11.75 -17.96
N VAL A 134 19.90 12.18 -17.22
CA VAL A 134 18.50 12.23 -17.70
C VAL A 134 18.38 12.97 -19.05
N LEU A 135 19.33 13.84 -19.37
CA LEU A 135 19.32 14.79 -20.47
C LEU A 135 19.84 14.26 -21.83
N ARG A 136 20.40 13.05 -21.91
CA ARG A 136 21.05 12.58 -23.15
C ARG A 136 20.23 11.57 -23.96
N PHE A 137 18.96 11.37 -23.61
CA PHE A 137 18.13 10.41 -24.33
C PHE A 137 17.76 10.93 -25.72
N PRO A 138 17.95 10.12 -26.78
CA PRO A 138 17.73 10.55 -28.16
C PRO A 138 16.28 10.98 -28.46
N TYR A 139 15.33 10.60 -27.60
CA TYR A 139 13.91 10.97 -27.69
C TYR A 139 13.66 12.47 -27.47
N PHE A 140 14.49 13.16 -26.67
CA PHE A 140 14.37 14.61 -26.49
C PHE A 140 14.60 15.39 -27.79
N LYS A 141 15.44 14.91 -28.71
CA LYS A 141 15.74 15.64 -29.96
C LYS A 141 14.54 15.86 -30.87
N GLN A 142 13.53 14.97 -30.83
CA GLN A 142 12.32 15.13 -31.64
C GLN A 142 11.30 16.07 -30.98
N ASP A 143 11.12 15.98 -29.67
CA ASP A 143 10.23 16.89 -28.93
C ASP A 143 10.83 18.27 -28.70
N LEU A 144 12.15 18.43 -28.78
CA LEU A 144 12.81 19.74 -28.84
C LEU A 144 12.34 20.60 -30.02
N SER A 145 11.75 20.01 -31.08
CA SER A 145 11.12 20.77 -32.16
C SER A 145 9.81 21.47 -31.75
N LEU A 146 9.17 21.03 -30.65
CA LEU A 146 8.08 21.79 -30.00
C LEU A 146 8.61 23.09 -29.38
N PHE A 147 9.91 23.13 -29.07
CA PHE A 147 10.60 24.29 -28.55
C PHE A 147 11.07 25.25 -29.66
N ASP A 148 11.08 24.82 -30.93
CA ASP A 148 11.32 25.71 -32.06
C ASP A 148 10.13 26.65 -32.32
N LYS A 149 8.97 26.41 -31.68
CA LYS A 149 7.79 27.30 -31.74
C LYS A 149 7.91 28.53 -30.84
N PHE A 150 8.95 28.63 -30.00
CA PHE A 150 9.15 29.80 -29.15
C PHE A 150 9.62 31.00 -29.99
N GLU A 151 8.99 32.17 -29.77
CA GLU A 151 9.30 33.39 -30.49
C GLU A 151 10.81 33.70 -30.46
N LYS A 152 11.31 34.22 -31.58
CA LYS A 152 12.71 34.57 -31.88
C LYS A 152 13.45 35.34 -30.78
N ASP A 153 12.73 36.01 -29.89
CA ASP A 153 13.28 36.78 -28.78
C ASP A 153 13.87 35.89 -27.67
N MET A 154 13.35 34.68 -27.42
CA MET A 154 13.79 33.81 -26.31
C MET A 154 15.05 32.98 -26.56
N SER A 155 15.30 32.60 -27.81
CA SER A 155 16.57 32.00 -28.23
C SER A 155 17.77 32.89 -27.86
N THR A 156 17.60 34.20 -27.99
CA THR A 156 18.60 35.20 -27.61
C THR A 156 18.89 35.21 -26.10
N TYR A 157 17.87 34.98 -25.26
CA TYR A 157 18.02 34.97 -23.80
C TYR A 157 18.67 33.67 -23.29
N LEU A 158 18.29 32.50 -23.82
CA LEU A 158 18.89 31.22 -23.43
C LEU A 158 20.36 31.10 -23.89
N GLU A 159 20.68 31.64 -25.07
CA GLU A 159 22.06 31.77 -25.56
C GLU A 159 22.93 32.66 -24.67
N GLU A 160 22.38 33.77 -24.12
CA GLU A 160 23.10 34.70 -23.25
C GLU A 160 23.51 34.06 -21.91
N PHE A 161 22.70 33.15 -21.37
CA PHE A 161 22.98 32.43 -20.12
C PHE A 161 23.63 31.06 -20.29
N LYS A 162 23.79 30.56 -21.53
CA LYS A 162 24.26 29.19 -21.83
C LYS A 162 23.44 28.09 -21.12
N ILE A 163 22.15 28.33 -20.91
CA ILE A 163 21.23 27.36 -20.30
C ILE A 163 20.37 26.80 -21.42
N THR A 164 20.33 25.48 -21.56
CA THR A 164 19.45 24.81 -22.53
C THR A 164 18.08 24.56 -21.91
N THR A 165 17.05 24.37 -22.73
CA THR A 165 15.73 24.01 -22.20
C THR A 165 15.72 22.63 -21.55
N GLU A 166 16.61 21.74 -21.98
CA GLU A 166 16.89 20.47 -21.32
C GLU A 166 17.28 20.70 -19.84
N ASP A 167 18.22 21.62 -19.57
CA ASP A 167 18.69 21.94 -18.20
C ASP A 167 17.55 22.40 -17.28
N LEU A 168 16.55 23.11 -17.81
CA LEU A 168 15.39 23.59 -17.05
C LEU A 168 14.44 22.45 -16.65
N VAL A 169 14.22 21.50 -17.56
CA VAL A 169 13.38 20.31 -17.30
C VAL A 169 14.06 19.41 -16.26
N PHE A 170 15.39 19.25 -16.36
CA PHE A 170 16.19 18.48 -15.39
C PHE A 170 16.08 19.00 -13.96
N ASP A 171 16.28 20.30 -13.76
CA ASP A 171 16.17 20.92 -12.43
C ASP A 171 14.76 20.76 -11.86
N TYR A 172 13.72 20.83 -12.69
CA TYR A 172 12.34 20.61 -12.27
C TYR A 172 12.11 19.15 -11.83
N VAL A 173 12.49 18.16 -12.64
CA VAL A 173 12.39 16.72 -12.34
C VAL A 173 13.16 16.39 -11.05
N ASN A 174 14.43 16.78 -10.95
CA ASN A 174 15.27 16.43 -9.82
C ASN A 174 14.85 17.12 -8.53
N ASN A 175 14.46 18.40 -8.56
CA ASN A 175 13.92 19.05 -7.37
C ASN A 175 12.56 18.46 -6.96
N ARG A 176 11.70 18.06 -7.91
CA ARG A 176 10.47 17.33 -7.58
C ARG A 176 10.81 16.04 -6.84
N ILE A 177 11.71 15.23 -7.40
CA ILE A 177 12.16 13.95 -6.84
C ILE A 177 12.87 14.12 -5.49
N GLU A 178 13.74 15.12 -5.32
CA GLU A 178 14.40 15.42 -4.04
C GLU A 178 13.40 15.96 -3.00
N SER A 179 12.44 16.79 -3.41
CA SER A 179 11.39 17.30 -2.51
C SER A 179 10.46 16.20 -2.01
N LEU A 180 10.20 15.19 -2.86
CA LEU A 180 9.50 13.95 -2.52
C LEU A 180 10.25 13.09 -1.49
N SER A 181 11.58 13.23 -1.41
CA SER A 181 12.44 12.41 -0.55
C SER A 181 12.70 13.00 0.84
N ILE A 182 12.51 14.33 1.05
CA ILE A 182 13.06 15.03 2.24
C ILE A 182 12.02 15.87 3.01
N ASN A 183 11.04 16.54 2.37
CA ASN A 183 9.95 17.28 3.05
C ASN A 183 8.90 17.88 2.06
N PRO A 184 7.62 17.46 2.07
CA PRO A 184 6.60 17.94 1.13
C PRO A 184 6.31 19.45 1.22
N LEU A 185 6.37 20.04 2.42
CA LEU A 185 6.02 21.45 2.68
C LEU A 185 7.10 22.45 2.22
N LYS A 186 8.30 21.98 1.82
CA LYS A 186 9.34 22.83 1.20
C LYS A 186 9.23 22.92 -0.32
N SER A 187 8.36 22.12 -0.95
CA SER A 187 8.24 21.98 -2.42
C SER A 187 7.71 23.23 -3.15
N LEU A 188 7.23 24.25 -2.42
CA LEU A 188 6.82 25.54 -3.00
C LEU A 188 7.97 26.53 -3.25
N LYS A 189 9.23 26.16 -3.00
CA LYS A 189 10.39 27.04 -3.22
C LYS A 189 11.07 26.80 -4.58
N PHE A 190 10.29 26.77 -5.65
CA PHE A 190 10.75 26.65 -7.04
C PHE A 190 11.63 27.82 -7.53
N GLY A 191 11.70 28.94 -6.80
CA GLY A 191 12.31 30.18 -7.32
C GLY A 191 13.45 30.75 -6.51
N ARG A 192 14.51 30.02 -6.15
CA ARG A 192 15.69 30.67 -5.50
C ARG A 192 17.03 30.52 -6.20
N HIS A 193 17.44 29.36 -6.69
CA HIS A 193 18.77 29.27 -7.30
C HIS A 193 18.78 29.90 -8.71
N MET A 194 17.96 29.35 -9.60
CA MET A 194 17.67 29.86 -10.94
C MET A 194 17.07 31.28 -10.94
N TYR A 195 16.09 31.56 -10.06
CA TYR A 195 15.59 32.92 -9.83
C TYR A 195 16.70 33.88 -9.41
N ASN A 196 17.61 33.50 -8.50
CA ASN A 196 18.72 34.38 -8.13
C ASN A 196 19.74 34.55 -9.26
N THR A 197 19.91 33.58 -10.16
CA THR A 197 20.80 33.68 -11.33
C THR A 197 20.19 34.57 -12.42
N ILE A 198 18.89 34.45 -12.68
CA ILE A 198 18.15 35.23 -13.69
C ILE A 198 17.81 36.65 -13.20
N VAL A 199 17.46 36.82 -11.91
CA VAL A 199 16.95 38.08 -11.34
C VAL A 199 18.06 39.00 -10.78
N LYS A 200 19.28 38.50 -10.54
CA LYS A 200 20.39 39.37 -10.09
C LYS A 200 20.82 40.41 -11.13
N GLY A 201 20.44 40.25 -12.40
CA GLY A 201 20.42 41.35 -13.36
C GLY A 201 19.08 42.08 -13.27
N GLY A 202 18.99 43.16 -12.50
CA GLY A 202 17.75 43.86 -12.10
C GLY A 202 16.84 44.44 -13.21
N LYS A 203 16.88 43.93 -14.45
CA LYS A 203 16.09 44.37 -15.60
C LYS A 203 14.82 43.53 -15.87
N TYR A 204 14.60 42.38 -15.22
CA TYR A 204 13.68 41.35 -15.77
C TYR A 204 12.59 40.79 -14.84
N GLN A 205 12.04 41.59 -13.92
CA GLN A 205 10.93 41.16 -13.04
C GLN A 205 9.64 40.76 -13.79
N LYS A 206 9.36 41.33 -14.97
CA LYS A 206 8.19 40.93 -15.81
C LYS A 206 8.43 39.64 -16.60
N VAL A 207 9.64 39.46 -17.13
CA VAL A 207 10.05 38.28 -17.91
C VAL A 207 10.02 37.00 -17.08
N SER A 208 10.34 37.09 -15.77
CA SER A 208 10.29 35.94 -14.86
C SER A 208 8.93 35.23 -14.83
N LYS A 209 7.81 35.95 -14.90
CA LYS A 209 6.46 35.36 -14.85
C LYS A 209 6.04 34.77 -16.20
N GLU A 210 6.52 35.33 -17.31
CA GLU A 210 6.26 34.79 -18.65
C GLU A 210 7.10 33.54 -18.91
N VAL A 211 8.37 33.55 -18.51
CA VAL A 211 9.24 32.37 -18.54
C VAL A 211 8.69 31.25 -17.64
N GLU A 212 8.20 31.58 -16.43
CA GLU A 212 7.53 30.61 -15.56
C GLU A 212 6.29 29.99 -16.23
N LYS A 213 5.42 30.80 -16.84
CA LYS A 213 4.26 30.31 -17.59
C LYS A 213 4.65 29.42 -18.78
N ILE A 214 5.73 29.76 -19.48
CA ILE A 214 6.24 28.98 -20.62
C ILE A 214 6.83 27.66 -20.16
N ILE A 215 7.64 27.65 -19.09
CA ILE A 215 8.16 26.42 -18.50
C ILE A 215 6.99 25.52 -18.06
N ILE A 216 5.98 26.08 -17.42
CA ILE A 216 4.76 25.33 -17.05
C ILE A 216 4.02 24.81 -18.29
N GLY A 217 3.89 25.63 -19.35
CA GLY A 217 3.27 25.23 -20.61
C GLY A 217 4.02 24.08 -21.30
N VAL A 218 5.34 24.15 -21.35
CA VAL A 218 6.23 23.11 -21.87
C VAL A 218 6.11 21.81 -21.07
N ILE A 219 6.11 21.91 -19.73
CA ILE A 219 5.97 20.76 -18.85
C ILE A 219 4.62 20.08 -19.10
N ASN A 220 3.56 20.86 -19.34
CA ASN A 220 2.24 20.35 -19.68
C ASN A 220 2.18 19.73 -21.08
N ASP A 221 2.94 20.26 -22.06
CA ASP A 221 2.98 19.72 -23.43
C ASP A 221 3.90 18.48 -23.54
N SER A 222 4.92 18.36 -22.68
CA SER A 222 5.89 17.24 -22.62
C SER A 222 5.58 16.24 -21.49
N GLU A 223 4.35 16.27 -20.98
CA GLU A 223 3.98 15.67 -19.69
C GLU A 223 4.11 14.14 -19.68
N LEU A 224 3.84 13.47 -20.80
CA LEU A 224 3.97 12.01 -20.92
C LEU A 224 5.41 11.55 -20.68
N ILE A 225 6.38 12.22 -21.31
CA ILE A 225 7.80 11.89 -21.16
C ILE A 225 8.29 12.22 -19.76
N TYR A 226 7.88 13.36 -19.20
CA TYR A 226 8.21 13.72 -17.82
C TYR A 226 7.67 12.67 -16.82
N ASN A 227 6.43 12.25 -17.00
CA ASN A 227 5.80 11.24 -16.13
C ASN A 227 6.52 9.90 -16.25
N ASP A 228 6.89 9.47 -17.46
CA ASP A 228 7.67 8.25 -17.69
C ASP A 228 9.07 8.35 -17.06
N ILE A 229 9.74 9.51 -17.12
CA ILE A 229 11.03 9.75 -16.47
C ILE A 229 10.90 9.68 -14.94
N MET A 230 9.89 10.35 -14.39
CA MET A 230 9.63 10.37 -12.95
C MET A 230 9.31 8.97 -12.45
N GLU A 231 8.40 8.26 -13.12
CA GLU A 231 8.03 6.89 -12.79
C GLU A 231 9.23 5.94 -12.90
N CYS A 232 10.00 6.03 -13.99
CA CYS A 232 11.23 5.26 -14.17
C CYS A 232 12.24 5.49 -13.02
N THR A 233 12.42 6.75 -12.60
CA THR A 233 13.33 7.09 -11.51
C THR A 233 12.83 6.58 -10.16
N LEU A 234 11.52 6.67 -9.89
CA LEU A 234 10.91 6.13 -8.69
C LEU A 234 11.04 4.59 -8.63
N ILE A 235 10.77 3.90 -9.75
CA ILE A 235 10.95 2.44 -9.85
C ILE A 235 12.42 2.06 -9.60
N GLN A 236 13.39 2.79 -10.18
CA GLN A 236 14.82 2.51 -9.94
C GLN A 236 15.22 2.68 -8.47
N LYS A 237 14.75 3.75 -7.82
CA LYS A 237 14.99 3.98 -6.38
C LYS A 237 14.34 2.89 -5.53
N PHE A 238 13.10 2.52 -5.86
CA PHE A 238 12.38 1.45 -5.19
C PHE A 238 13.12 0.11 -5.29
N LEU A 239 13.46 -0.33 -6.51
CA LEU A 239 14.16 -1.60 -6.75
C LEU A 239 15.53 -1.64 -6.07
N LYS A 240 16.23 -0.51 -5.99
CA LYS A 240 17.53 -0.40 -5.32
C LYS A 240 17.43 -0.66 -3.82
N SER A 241 16.39 -0.16 -3.17
CA SER A 241 16.18 -0.32 -1.73
C SER A 241 15.54 -1.68 -1.42
N HIS A 242 14.46 -2.01 -2.11
CA HIS A 242 13.52 -3.06 -1.71
C HIS A 242 13.66 -4.36 -2.52
N ALA A 243 14.38 -4.33 -3.65
CA ALA A 243 14.23 -5.32 -4.73
C ALA A 243 12.78 -5.36 -5.23
N GLU A 244 12.12 -6.51 -5.24
CA GLU A 244 10.74 -6.63 -5.74
C GLU A 244 9.72 -6.45 -4.61
N GLY A 245 8.62 -5.74 -4.89
CA GLY A 245 7.63 -5.39 -3.88
C GLY A 245 6.50 -4.49 -4.39
N VAL A 246 5.50 -4.26 -3.55
CA VAL A 246 4.38 -3.37 -3.85
C VAL A 246 4.79 -1.91 -3.60
N MET A 247 4.73 -1.07 -4.64
CA MET A 247 5.06 0.35 -4.57
C MET A 247 3.81 1.23 -4.42
N ASP A 248 2.71 0.88 -5.10
CA ASP A 248 1.46 1.65 -5.08
C ASP A 248 0.25 0.77 -4.78
N ILE A 249 -0.63 1.26 -3.92
CA ILE A 249 -1.93 0.67 -3.61
C ILE A 249 -3.00 1.65 -4.08
N ALA A 250 -3.62 1.34 -5.22
CA ALA A 250 -4.58 2.20 -5.86
C ALA A 250 -6.00 1.95 -5.35
N PHE A 251 -6.78 3.03 -5.22
CA PHE A 251 -8.15 3.01 -4.72
C PHE A 251 -9.12 3.62 -5.71
N ASN A 252 -10.25 2.95 -5.91
CA ASN A 252 -11.41 3.55 -6.54
C ASN A 252 -12.06 4.52 -5.56
N VAL A 253 -12.31 5.75 -6.00
CA VAL A 253 -12.89 6.82 -5.20
C VAL A 253 -13.97 7.57 -5.98
N ASN A 254 -14.87 8.23 -5.25
CA ASN A 254 -15.95 9.02 -5.86
C ASN A 254 -15.53 10.44 -6.25
N ASN A 255 -14.48 10.98 -5.62
CA ASN A 255 -14.00 12.34 -5.86
C ASN A 255 -12.49 12.41 -5.57
N VAL A 256 -11.67 12.43 -6.62
CA VAL A 256 -10.20 12.51 -6.47
C VAL A 256 -9.77 13.84 -5.85
N ASP A 257 -10.39 14.95 -6.23
CA ASP A 257 -9.94 16.29 -5.84
C ASP A 257 -10.05 16.47 -4.31
N GLU A 258 -11.20 16.13 -3.74
CA GLU A 258 -11.47 16.25 -2.30
C GLU A 258 -10.54 15.38 -1.45
N ILE A 259 -10.38 14.11 -1.82
CA ILE A 259 -9.53 13.18 -1.08
C ILE A 259 -8.05 13.56 -1.22
N PHE A 260 -7.65 14.03 -2.40
CA PHE A 260 -6.30 14.52 -2.64
C PHE A 260 -6.00 15.75 -1.76
N GLU A 261 -6.86 16.77 -1.75
CA GLU A 261 -6.69 17.97 -0.93
C GLU A 261 -6.59 17.65 0.57
N LYS A 262 -7.41 16.73 1.04
CA LYS A 262 -7.38 16.20 2.42
C LYS A 262 -6.05 15.51 2.72
N ALA A 263 -5.58 14.64 1.82
CA ALA A 263 -4.30 13.96 1.96
C ALA A 263 -3.12 14.94 2.02
N ILE A 264 -3.09 15.96 1.17
CA ILE A 264 -2.03 16.98 1.18
C ILE A 264 -2.08 17.82 2.46
N SER A 265 -3.27 18.20 2.91
CA SER A 265 -3.46 18.93 4.18
C SER A 265 -3.00 18.13 5.40
N ALA A 266 -3.07 16.79 5.31
CA ALA A 266 -2.56 15.86 6.31
C ALA A 266 -1.05 15.59 6.21
N GLY A 267 -0.36 16.15 5.20
CA GLY A 267 1.08 16.07 5.03
C GLY A 267 1.59 15.05 4.01
N ALA A 268 0.69 14.44 3.20
CA ALA A 268 1.09 13.52 2.15
C ALA A 268 1.99 14.18 1.09
N GLY A 269 2.92 13.41 0.52
CA GLY A 269 3.74 13.88 -0.60
C GLY A 269 2.96 13.84 -1.91
N ILE A 270 3.25 14.76 -2.84
CA ILE A 270 2.58 14.80 -4.16
C ILE A 270 3.44 14.12 -5.21
N ILE A 271 3.02 12.95 -5.69
CA ILE A 271 3.62 12.31 -6.87
C ILE A 271 2.99 12.90 -8.14
N ARG A 272 1.66 12.82 -8.24
CA ARG A 272 0.90 13.30 -9.40
C ARG A 272 -0.31 14.11 -8.94
N LEU A 273 -0.47 15.30 -9.52
CA LEU A 273 -1.64 16.16 -9.27
C LEU A 273 -2.90 15.55 -9.90
N PRO A 274 -4.11 15.87 -9.38
CA PRO A 274 -5.36 15.49 -10.00
C PRO A 274 -5.41 15.85 -11.48
N ARG A 275 -5.65 14.84 -12.33
CA ARG A 275 -5.73 15.00 -13.77
C ARG A 275 -6.73 14.01 -14.37
N VAL A 276 -7.46 14.47 -15.39
CA VAL A 276 -8.28 13.60 -16.24
C VAL A 276 -7.42 13.02 -17.36
N LEU A 277 -7.43 11.70 -17.49
CA LEU A 277 -6.90 10.97 -18.62
C LEU A 277 -8.07 10.40 -19.42
N SER A 278 -7.95 10.40 -20.75
CA SER A 278 -9.00 9.96 -21.66
C SER A 278 -8.41 9.19 -22.84
N ASP A 279 -9.16 8.22 -23.34
CA ASP A 279 -8.94 7.56 -24.63
C ASP A 279 -10.29 7.24 -25.29
N GLU A 280 -10.30 6.38 -26.32
CA GLU A 280 -11.52 5.96 -27.02
C GLU A 280 -12.58 5.26 -26.14
N ASN A 281 -12.21 4.76 -24.97
CA ASN A 281 -13.06 4.02 -24.05
C ASN A 281 -13.65 4.88 -22.91
N GLY A 282 -13.36 6.19 -22.89
CA GLY A 282 -13.89 7.15 -21.92
C GLY A 282 -12.78 7.85 -21.12
N SER A 283 -13.09 8.27 -19.89
CA SER A 283 -12.18 9.07 -19.06
C SER A 283 -12.13 8.62 -17.60
N VAL A 284 -10.94 8.76 -17.00
CA VAL A 284 -10.70 8.60 -15.57
C VAL A 284 -10.03 9.86 -15.02
N LYS A 285 -10.38 10.28 -13.82
CA LYS A 285 -9.58 11.25 -13.06
C LYS A 285 -8.70 10.50 -12.09
N LEU A 286 -7.45 10.93 -11.95
CA LEU A 286 -6.52 10.30 -11.02
C LEU A 286 -5.55 11.29 -10.38
N ALA A 287 -5.06 10.94 -9.20
CA ALA A 287 -3.97 11.61 -8.50
C ALA A 287 -3.14 10.58 -7.75
N THR A 288 -1.88 10.89 -7.44
CA THR A 288 -1.03 9.96 -6.69
C THR A 288 -0.30 10.70 -5.57
N VAL A 289 -0.38 10.16 -4.37
CA VAL A 289 0.24 10.70 -3.15
C VAL A 289 1.16 9.67 -2.51
N THR A 290 2.13 10.12 -1.70
CA THR A 290 2.94 9.23 -0.85
C THR A 290 2.53 9.30 0.61
N VAL A 291 2.66 8.18 1.31
CA VAL A 291 2.55 8.14 2.76
C VAL A 291 3.80 8.82 3.37
N PRO A 292 3.65 9.80 4.28
CA PRO A 292 4.76 10.54 4.88
C PRO A 292 5.86 9.63 5.47
N ASN A 293 7.12 9.95 5.13
CA ASN A 293 8.32 9.24 5.57
C ASN A 293 8.42 7.77 5.09
N THR A 294 7.71 7.43 4.03
CA THR A 294 7.80 6.14 3.34
C THR A 294 7.88 6.40 1.84
N ASP A 295 8.15 5.35 1.07
CA ASP A 295 8.02 5.34 -0.38
C ASP A 295 6.72 4.64 -0.86
N ILE A 296 5.82 4.30 0.07
CA ILE A 296 4.49 3.74 -0.22
C ILE A 296 3.63 4.82 -0.88
N GLN A 297 3.02 4.46 -1.99
CA GLN A 297 2.18 5.34 -2.79
C GLN A 297 0.71 4.90 -2.77
N HIS A 298 -0.18 5.88 -2.92
CA HIS A 298 -1.59 5.64 -3.18
C HIS A 298 -2.03 6.44 -4.40
N THR A 299 -2.53 5.72 -5.40
CA THR A 299 -3.19 6.31 -6.55
C THR A 299 -4.70 6.31 -6.36
N LEU A 300 -5.28 7.50 -6.32
CA LEU A 300 -6.73 7.72 -6.26
C LEU A 300 -7.28 7.71 -7.69
N ILE A 301 -8.34 6.94 -7.95
CA ILE A 301 -8.92 6.78 -9.28
C ILE A 301 -10.43 6.99 -9.20
N GLU A 302 -10.93 7.99 -9.90
CA GLU A 302 -12.34 8.27 -10.08
C GLU A 302 -12.70 7.94 -11.53
N ASN A 303 -13.54 6.91 -11.72
CA ASN A 303 -14.05 6.55 -13.02
C ASN A 303 -15.18 7.53 -13.40
N LEU A 304 -14.97 8.32 -14.46
CA LEU A 304 -15.97 9.29 -14.94
C LEU A 304 -16.97 8.61 -15.89
N ASP A 305 -16.44 7.90 -16.89
CA ASP A 305 -17.19 7.15 -17.90
C ASP A 305 -16.33 6.10 -18.64
N TYR A 306 -15.19 5.69 -18.05
CA TYR A 306 -14.23 4.78 -18.65
C TYR A 306 -14.71 3.31 -18.62
N THR A 307 -14.60 2.66 -19.78
CA THR A 307 -15.02 1.27 -20.02
C THR A 307 -13.91 0.35 -20.51
N GLY A 308 -12.68 0.87 -20.63
CA GLY A 308 -11.51 0.10 -21.04
C GLY A 308 -11.07 -0.91 -19.97
N THR A 309 -10.11 -1.77 -20.31
CA THR A 309 -9.70 -2.91 -19.46
C THR A 309 -8.91 -2.52 -18.21
N PHE A 310 -8.21 -1.37 -18.23
CA PHE A 310 -7.43 -0.88 -17.10
C PHE A 310 -7.49 0.65 -16.96
N LEU A 311 -6.61 1.40 -17.64
CA LEU A 311 -6.53 2.86 -17.59
C LEU A 311 -6.12 3.40 -18.98
N PRO A 312 -6.44 4.67 -19.31
CA PRO A 312 -5.98 5.29 -20.54
C PRO A 312 -4.46 5.22 -20.70
N GLY A 313 -4.00 4.97 -21.93
CA GLY A 313 -2.58 4.76 -22.24
C GLY A 313 -2.10 3.32 -22.06
N TYR A 314 -3.00 2.40 -21.71
CA TYR A 314 -2.77 0.97 -21.81
C TYR A 314 -3.53 0.42 -23.00
N SER A 315 -2.89 -0.45 -23.77
CA SER A 315 -3.57 -1.21 -24.81
C SER A 315 -3.94 -2.60 -24.30
N GLU A 316 -4.86 -3.28 -25.00
CA GLU A 316 -4.97 -4.74 -24.87
C GLU A 316 -3.61 -5.39 -25.11
N SER A 317 -3.39 -6.59 -24.57
CA SER A 317 -2.11 -7.28 -24.69
C SER A 317 -1.67 -7.38 -26.15
N ILE A 318 -0.66 -6.59 -26.52
CA ILE A 318 -0.18 -6.42 -27.91
C ILE A 318 0.45 -7.73 -28.40
N MET A 319 0.98 -8.52 -27.47
CA MET A 319 1.50 -9.85 -27.75
C MET A 319 0.36 -10.86 -27.64
N GLY A 320 -0.36 -11.07 -28.75
CA GLY A 320 -1.25 -12.23 -28.87
C GLY A 320 -0.53 -13.47 -28.34
N LEU A 321 -1.12 -14.13 -27.35
CA LEU A 321 -0.48 -15.26 -26.68
C LEU A 321 -0.12 -16.30 -27.75
N ALA A 322 1.17 -16.69 -27.81
CA ALA A 322 1.57 -17.78 -28.69
C ALA A 322 0.63 -18.97 -28.42
N GLN A 323 0.08 -19.58 -29.47
CA GLN A 323 -0.98 -20.59 -29.34
C GLN A 323 -0.65 -21.66 -28.29
N GLY A 324 0.60 -22.16 -28.28
CA GLY A 324 1.05 -23.15 -27.31
C GLY A 324 1.09 -22.67 -25.85
N TYR A 325 1.27 -21.37 -25.60
CA TYR A 325 1.21 -20.80 -24.25
C TYR A 325 -0.22 -20.70 -23.74
N GLN A 326 -1.18 -20.34 -24.59
CA GLN A 326 -2.60 -20.34 -24.21
C GLN A 326 -3.07 -21.77 -23.90
N GLU A 327 -2.72 -22.74 -24.75
CA GLU A 327 -3.00 -24.17 -24.51
C GLU A 327 -2.39 -24.66 -23.20
N GLN A 328 -1.17 -24.21 -22.86
CA GLN A 328 -0.55 -24.49 -21.57
C GLN A 328 -1.36 -23.92 -20.41
N LEU A 329 -1.77 -22.65 -20.47
CA LEU A 329 -2.57 -22.02 -19.42
C LEU A 329 -3.91 -22.73 -19.21
N ASP A 330 -4.58 -23.12 -20.30
CA ASP A 330 -5.87 -23.81 -20.28
C ASP A 330 -5.77 -25.25 -19.75
N SER A 331 -4.59 -25.87 -19.86
CA SER A 331 -4.33 -27.20 -19.28
C SER A 331 -4.13 -27.21 -17.77
N LEU A 332 -3.84 -26.04 -17.17
CA LEU A 332 -3.55 -25.93 -15.73
C LEU A 332 -4.86 -25.82 -14.91
N PRO A 333 -4.93 -26.40 -13.69
CA PRO A 333 -6.11 -26.33 -12.84
C PRO A 333 -6.55 -24.88 -12.59
N ALA A 334 -7.83 -24.54 -12.77
CA ALA A 334 -8.30 -23.17 -12.61
C ALA A 334 -8.11 -22.65 -11.17
N VAL A 335 -7.76 -21.38 -11.04
CA VAL A 335 -7.65 -20.65 -9.76
C VAL A 335 -8.65 -19.50 -9.80
N HIS A 336 -9.56 -19.44 -8.84
CA HIS A 336 -10.64 -18.47 -8.81
C HIS A 336 -10.53 -17.59 -7.57
N PHE A 337 -9.93 -16.42 -7.74
CA PHE A 337 -9.99 -15.35 -6.76
C PHE A 337 -11.18 -14.44 -7.07
N THR A 338 -11.66 -13.72 -6.05
CA THR A 338 -12.76 -12.77 -6.18
C THR A 338 -12.28 -11.34 -6.15
N SER A 339 -11.49 -10.97 -5.13
CA SER A 339 -11.09 -9.59 -4.84
C SER A 339 -9.90 -9.56 -3.87
N ILE A 340 -9.24 -8.41 -3.75
CA ILE A 340 -8.31 -8.14 -2.65
C ILE A 340 -9.14 -8.02 -1.38
N ASP A 341 -8.77 -8.74 -0.32
CA ASP A 341 -9.43 -8.66 0.99
C ASP A 341 -8.81 -7.55 1.86
N HIS A 342 -7.48 -7.50 1.89
CA HIS A 342 -6.68 -6.53 2.63
C HIS A 342 -5.21 -6.53 2.16
N CYS A 343 -4.47 -5.46 2.46
CA CYS A 343 -3.02 -5.34 2.23
C CYS A 343 -2.35 -4.95 3.55
N VAL A 344 -1.33 -5.71 3.97
CA VAL A 344 -0.67 -5.52 5.27
C VAL A 344 0.65 -4.81 5.13
N GLU A 345 0.85 -3.80 5.95
CA GLU A 345 2.08 -3.01 6.01
C GLU A 345 2.86 -3.29 7.28
N ASN A 346 4.17 -3.39 7.15
CA ASN A 346 5.10 -3.49 8.26
C ASN A 346 5.84 -2.16 8.43
N TYR A 347 5.98 -1.74 9.68
CA TYR A 347 6.75 -0.57 10.08
C TYR A 347 7.77 -0.93 11.16
N SER A 348 8.71 -0.02 11.40
CA SER A 348 9.70 -0.16 12.47
C SER A 348 9.10 0.12 13.85
N TRP A 349 9.87 -0.18 14.90
CA TRP A 349 9.47 0.03 16.29
C TRP A 349 8.86 1.43 16.54
N ASN A 350 7.70 1.45 17.21
CA ASN A 350 7.00 2.66 17.65
C ASN A 350 6.54 3.57 16.50
N GLN A 351 6.18 2.98 15.36
CA GLN A 351 5.65 3.68 14.19
C GLN A 351 4.20 3.31 13.87
N MET A 352 3.65 2.20 14.39
CA MET A 352 2.29 1.77 14.04
C MET A 352 1.24 2.86 14.34
N MET A 353 1.28 3.45 15.53
CA MET A 353 0.30 4.46 15.94
C MET A 353 0.44 5.79 15.19
N SER A 354 1.66 6.20 14.82
CA SER A 354 1.83 7.42 14.02
C SER A 354 1.30 7.21 12.61
N GLN A 355 1.46 6.02 12.04
CA GLN A 355 0.99 5.69 10.70
C GLN A 355 -0.52 5.50 10.65
N ALA A 356 -1.12 4.83 11.64
CA ALA A 356 -2.56 4.78 11.78
C ALA A 356 -3.21 6.17 11.82
N LYS A 357 -2.59 7.13 12.54
CA LYS A 357 -3.03 8.54 12.58
C LYS A 357 -2.89 9.23 11.23
N ILE A 358 -1.85 8.91 10.46
CA ILE A 358 -1.63 9.45 9.11
C ILE A 358 -2.76 8.98 8.19
N TYR A 359 -3.07 7.68 8.16
CA TYR A 359 -4.20 7.15 7.38
C TYR A 359 -5.55 7.74 7.79
N ALA A 360 -5.78 7.91 9.09
CA ALA A 360 -6.99 8.57 9.59
C ALA A 360 -7.09 10.03 9.10
N LYS A 361 -6.01 10.79 9.14
CA LYS A 361 -6.00 12.18 8.67
C LYS A 361 -6.07 12.31 7.15
N MET A 362 -5.30 11.50 6.41
CA MET A 362 -5.25 11.58 4.95
C MET A 362 -6.55 11.14 4.31
N PHE A 363 -7.10 10.00 4.76
CA PHE A 363 -8.19 9.33 4.05
C PHE A 363 -9.47 9.23 4.88
N GLY A 364 -9.45 9.59 6.16
CA GLY A 364 -10.61 9.39 7.04
C GLY A 364 -10.81 7.93 7.43
N PHE A 365 -9.80 7.08 7.22
CA PHE A 365 -9.85 5.70 7.65
C PHE A 365 -9.96 5.62 9.18
N HIS A 366 -10.66 4.61 9.67
CA HIS A 366 -10.88 4.42 11.09
C HIS A 366 -10.34 3.07 11.54
N LYS A 367 -10.08 2.92 12.85
CA LYS A 367 -9.72 1.63 13.40
C LYS A 367 -10.88 0.67 13.22
N TYR A 368 -10.60 -0.43 12.55
CA TYR A 368 -11.51 -1.55 12.34
C TYR A 368 -11.29 -2.66 13.35
N TRP A 369 -10.04 -2.93 13.69
CA TRP A 369 -9.63 -4.02 14.56
C TRP A 369 -8.21 -3.78 15.07
N SER A 370 -7.83 -4.41 16.19
CA SER A 370 -6.46 -4.35 16.70
C SER A 370 -6.13 -5.57 17.56
N VAL A 371 -4.83 -5.89 17.62
CA VAL A 371 -4.25 -6.88 18.54
C VAL A 371 -2.96 -6.35 19.13
N ASP A 372 -2.68 -6.77 20.36
CA ASP A 372 -1.47 -6.46 21.08
C ASP A 372 -0.62 -7.72 21.34
N GLU A 373 0.49 -7.55 22.06
CA GLU A 373 1.42 -8.63 22.42
C GLU A 373 0.79 -9.72 23.32
N MET A 374 -0.30 -9.41 24.04
CA MET A 374 -1.00 -10.38 24.87
C MET A 374 -1.87 -11.29 24.00
N ASP A 375 -2.38 -10.76 22.89
CA ASP A 375 -3.12 -11.51 21.88
C ASP A 375 -2.19 -12.31 20.95
N VAL A 376 -1.05 -11.74 20.54
CA VAL A 376 -0.15 -12.31 19.52
C VAL A 376 1.30 -12.36 20.01
N SER A 377 1.61 -13.45 20.73
CA SER A 377 2.97 -13.78 21.17
C SER A 377 3.24 -15.29 21.14
N THR A 378 4.51 -15.64 20.89
CA THR A 378 5.08 -16.95 21.23
C THR A 378 5.99 -16.80 22.46
N GLY A 379 6.60 -17.90 22.89
CA GLY A 379 7.67 -17.81 23.90
C GLY A 379 8.92 -17.07 23.42
N PHE A 380 8.99 -16.67 22.14
CA PHE A 380 10.19 -16.12 21.51
C PHE A 380 9.99 -14.69 21.02
N THR A 381 8.90 -14.42 20.28
CA THR A 381 8.64 -13.10 19.66
C THR A 381 7.15 -12.69 19.71
N ALA A 382 6.84 -11.42 19.45
CA ALA A 382 5.48 -10.87 19.44
C ALA A 382 5.35 -9.72 18.43
N LEU A 383 4.13 -9.31 18.10
CA LEU A 383 3.85 -8.13 17.28
C LEU A 383 2.63 -7.36 17.79
N ARG A 384 2.49 -6.11 17.37
CA ARG A 384 1.25 -5.34 17.50
C ARG A 384 0.71 -5.04 16.11
N SER A 385 -0.61 -5.00 15.99
CA SER A 385 -1.27 -4.69 14.73
C SER A 385 -2.51 -3.85 14.94
N ILE A 386 -2.68 -2.83 14.11
CA ILE A 386 -3.91 -2.03 14.00
C ILE A 386 -4.42 -2.05 12.57
N VAL A 387 -5.70 -2.36 12.39
CA VAL A 387 -6.34 -2.39 11.07
C VAL A 387 -7.05 -1.08 10.84
N MET A 388 -6.61 -0.34 9.84
CA MET A 388 -7.30 0.85 9.34
C MET A 388 -8.25 0.45 8.21
N SER A 389 -9.45 1.02 8.17
CA SER A 389 -10.47 0.70 7.16
C SER A 389 -11.16 1.93 6.61
N SER A 390 -11.55 1.85 5.33
CA SER A 390 -12.54 2.77 4.75
C SER A 390 -13.90 2.62 5.45
N SER A 391 -14.70 3.68 5.43
CA SER A 391 -16.02 3.81 6.06
C SER A 391 -17.02 2.72 5.64
N ASN A 392 -16.89 2.19 4.42
CA ASN A 392 -17.70 1.10 3.88
C ASN A 392 -17.12 -0.31 4.15
N GLY A 393 -15.97 -0.42 4.81
CA GLY A 393 -15.33 -1.70 5.14
C GLY A 393 -14.72 -2.46 3.96
N GLN A 394 -14.62 -1.86 2.77
CA GLN A 394 -14.09 -2.51 1.57
C GLN A 394 -12.58 -2.47 1.48
N ILE A 395 -11.94 -1.39 1.95
CA ILE A 395 -10.49 -1.28 2.03
C ILE A 395 -10.08 -1.54 3.48
N LYS A 396 -9.15 -2.46 3.68
CA LYS A 396 -8.57 -2.77 4.99
C LYS A 396 -7.05 -2.83 4.88
N MET A 397 -6.40 -2.05 5.72
CA MET A 397 -4.95 -1.86 5.77
C MET A 397 -4.44 -2.17 7.18
N PRO A 398 -4.14 -3.44 7.49
CA PRO A 398 -3.44 -3.79 8.72
C PRO A 398 -2.03 -3.18 8.74
N ILE A 399 -1.68 -2.52 9.83
CA ILE A 399 -0.40 -1.86 10.07
C ILE A 399 0.25 -2.57 11.26
N ASN A 400 1.42 -3.16 11.04
CA ASN A 400 2.17 -3.90 12.06
C ASN A 400 3.40 -3.13 12.53
N GLU A 401 3.76 -3.35 13.80
CA GLU A 401 5.08 -3.01 14.33
C GLU A 401 5.68 -4.19 15.14
N PRO A 402 7.02 -4.28 15.24
CA PRO A 402 7.66 -5.28 16.09
C PRO A 402 7.36 -5.02 17.57
N VAL A 403 7.52 -6.05 18.41
CA VAL A 403 7.57 -5.91 19.86
C VAL A 403 8.97 -6.29 20.33
N LYS A 404 9.54 -5.47 21.22
CA LYS A 404 10.83 -5.79 21.85
C LYS A 404 10.73 -7.11 22.59
N SER A 405 11.48 -8.09 22.13
CA SER A 405 11.48 -9.45 22.67
C SER A 405 12.90 -10.01 22.65
N LYS A 406 13.08 -11.19 23.24
CA LYS A 406 14.40 -11.82 23.36
C LYS A 406 15.01 -12.17 22.00
N PHE A 407 14.16 -12.52 21.04
CA PHE A 407 14.59 -12.85 19.68
C PHE A 407 14.08 -11.82 18.69
N LYS A 408 14.77 -11.70 17.56
CA LYS A 408 14.35 -10.81 16.48
C LYS A 408 13.06 -11.33 15.85
N GLY A 409 12.00 -10.52 15.86
CA GLY A 409 10.70 -10.90 15.32
C GLY A 409 10.65 -10.85 13.79
N GLN A 410 9.60 -11.44 13.22
CA GLN A 410 9.35 -11.42 11.76
C GLN A 410 9.19 -10.02 11.17
N ILE A 411 8.69 -9.05 11.93
CA ILE A 411 8.54 -7.66 11.46
C ILE A 411 9.93 -7.01 11.35
N ASP A 412 10.83 -7.30 12.28
CA ASP A 412 12.21 -6.83 12.20
C ASP A 412 12.99 -7.53 11.09
N GLU A 413 12.79 -8.84 10.87
CA GLU A 413 13.35 -9.54 9.70
C GLU A 413 12.86 -8.90 8.40
N PHE A 414 11.56 -8.62 8.27
CA PHE A 414 11.03 -7.91 7.11
C PHE A 414 11.78 -6.58 6.92
N ASN A 415 11.89 -5.75 7.96
CA ASN A 415 12.53 -4.43 7.86
C ASN A 415 14.02 -4.53 7.48
N ASP A 416 14.76 -5.54 7.94
CA ASP A 416 16.15 -5.77 7.56
C ASP A 416 16.32 -6.05 6.06
N PHE A 417 15.50 -6.96 5.53
CA PHE A 417 15.65 -7.43 4.16
C PHE A 417 14.91 -6.54 3.16
N TYR A 418 13.82 -5.90 3.57
CA TYR A 418 13.09 -4.94 2.77
C TYR A 418 13.80 -3.57 2.77
N GLY A 419 14.46 -3.19 3.86
CA GLY A 419 15.16 -1.90 3.97
C GLY A 419 14.28 -0.75 4.46
N GLY A 420 13.19 -1.04 5.18
CA GLY A 420 12.27 -0.03 5.73
C GLY A 420 10.81 -0.49 5.74
N PRO A 421 9.87 0.45 5.94
CA PRO A 421 8.44 0.17 5.86
C PRO A 421 8.00 -0.31 4.48
N GLY A 422 6.97 -1.15 4.42
CA GLY A 422 6.43 -1.64 3.14
C GLY A 422 5.32 -2.67 3.29
N VAL A 423 4.78 -3.09 2.15
CA VAL A 423 3.74 -4.14 2.11
C VAL A 423 4.37 -5.50 2.35
N GLN A 424 3.94 -6.16 3.43
CA GLN A 424 4.36 -7.51 3.78
C GLN A 424 3.56 -8.55 2.99
N HIS A 425 2.24 -8.42 2.94
CA HIS A 425 1.43 -9.38 2.21
C HIS A 425 0.13 -8.79 1.66
N ILE A 426 -0.37 -9.49 0.64
CA ILE A 426 -1.64 -9.21 -0.01
C ILE A 426 -2.56 -10.41 0.23
N ALA A 427 -3.74 -10.17 0.78
CA ALA A 427 -4.74 -11.20 0.97
C ALA A 427 -5.72 -11.25 -0.22
N LEU A 428 -5.79 -12.41 -0.87
CA LEU A 428 -6.63 -12.67 -2.03
C LEU A 428 -7.83 -13.52 -1.61
N ARG A 429 -9.03 -12.96 -1.78
CA ARG A 429 -10.27 -13.63 -1.38
C ARG A 429 -10.68 -14.69 -2.38
N THR A 430 -11.23 -15.80 -1.89
CA THR A 430 -11.89 -16.84 -2.69
C THR A 430 -13.17 -17.31 -2.01
N ASN A 431 -14.04 -17.95 -2.80
CA ASN A 431 -15.27 -18.60 -2.32
C ASN A 431 -15.10 -20.12 -2.15
N ASP A 432 -13.97 -20.70 -2.60
CA ASP A 432 -13.62 -22.11 -2.42
C ASP A 432 -12.11 -22.24 -2.22
N ILE A 433 -11.68 -22.05 -0.98
CA ILE A 433 -10.27 -22.09 -0.57
C ILE A 433 -9.68 -23.48 -0.73
N VAL A 434 -10.46 -24.55 -0.54
CA VAL A 434 -9.96 -25.93 -0.67
C VAL A 434 -9.56 -26.20 -2.13
N GLN A 435 -10.42 -25.88 -3.09
CA GLN A 435 -10.08 -26.06 -4.51
C GLN A 435 -9.01 -25.07 -4.97
N THR A 436 -9.09 -23.82 -4.53
CA THR A 436 -8.11 -22.78 -4.86
C THR A 436 -6.71 -23.18 -4.41
N VAL A 437 -6.54 -23.63 -3.16
CA VAL A 437 -5.24 -24.04 -2.63
C VAL A 437 -4.74 -25.33 -3.29
N LYS A 438 -5.63 -26.31 -3.56
CA LYS A 438 -5.29 -27.51 -4.35
C LYS A 438 -4.75 -27.14 -5.73
N ALA A 439 -5.36 -26.17 -6.41
CA ALA A 439 -4.91 -25.69 -7.71
C ALA A 439 -3.58 -24.94 -7.63
N LEU A 440 -3.40 -24.04 -6.65
CA LEU A 440 -2.15 -23.30 -6.43
C LEU A 440 -0.97 -24.23 -6.15
N ILE A 441 -1.15 -25.24 -5.29
CA ILE A 441 -0.10 -26.25 -5.01
C ILE A 441 0.27 -27.01 -6.28
N ARG A 442 -0.71 -27.43 -7.09
CA ARG A 442 -0.45 -28.12 -8.37
C ARG A 442 0.25 -27.24 -9.39
N ARG A 443 0.10 -25.93 -9.27
CA ARG A 443 0.79 -24.92 -10.09
C ARG A 443 2.15 -24.51 -9.53
N GLY A 444 2.56 -25.07 -8.38
CA GLY A 444 3.89 -24.88 -7.79
C GLY A 444 3.99 -23.80 -6.71
N ILE A 445 2.87 -23.25 -6.23
CA ILE A 445 2.90 -22.33 -5.07
C ILE A 445 3.17 -23.13 -3.80
N GLU A 446 4.18 -22.71 -3.05
CA GLU A 446 4.52 -23.27 -1.75
C GLU A 446 3.84 -22.49 -0.63
N PHE A 447 3.27 -23.22 0.32
CA PHE A 447 2.61 -22.66 1.51
C PHE A 447 3.34 -23.04 2.78
N ASN A 448 3.16 -22.18 3.78
CA ASN A 448 3.62 -22.39 5.14
C ASN A 448 2.92 -23.61 5.78
N GLN A 449 3.67 -24.41 6.54
CA GLN A 449 3.16 -25.64 7.15
C GLN A 449 2.75 -25.43 8.61
N ALA A 450 1.49 -25.72 8.92
CA ALA A 450 0.98 -25.66 10.28
C ALA A 450 1.36 -26.92 11.07
N SER A 451 1.54 -26.79 12.39
CA SER A 451 1.92 -27.92 13.23
C SER A 451 0.77 -28.94 13.40
N ASP A 452 1.10 -30.23 13.52
CA ASP A 452 0.09 -31.26 13.88
C ASP A 452 -0.63 -30.96 15.20
N ARG A 453 0.04 -30.27 16.12
CA ARG A 453 -0.52 -29.82 17.39
C ARG A 453 -1.66 -28.82 17.17
N TYR A 454 -1.52 -27.91 16.22
CA TYR A 454 -2.57 -26.95 15.87
C TYR A 454 -3.88 -27.66 15.51
N TYR A 455 -3.84 -28.64 14.60
CA TYR A 455 -5.03 -29.37 14.16
C TYR A 455 -5.65 -30.23 15.26
N ARG A 456 -4.84 -30.88 16.10
CA ARG A 456 -5.36 -31.61 17.27
C ARG A 456 -6.12 -30.68 18.21
N ASN A 457 -5.57 -29.51 18.50
CA ASN A 457 -6.22 -28.51 19.35
C ASN A 457 -7.49 -27.96 18.70
N LEU A 458 -7.45 -27.64 17.39
CA LEU A 458 -8.60 -27.18 16.64
C LEU A 458 -9.75 -28.19 16.70
N GLN A 459 -9.46 -29.48 16.46
CA GLN A 459 -10.47 -30.54 16.51
C GLN A 459 -11.12 -30.67 17.90
N GLN A 460 -10.34 -30.52 18.98
CA GLN A 460 -10.87 -30.49 20.35
C GLN A 460 -11.78 -29.29 20.58
N ARG A 461 -11.38 -28.08 20.14
CA ARG A 461 -12.19 -26.88 20.31
C ARG A 461 -13.51 -26.95 19.53
N LEU A 462 -13.47 -27.37 18.26
CA LEU A 462 -14.68 -27.56 17.44
C LEU A 462 -15.65 -28.58 18.08
N ALA A 463 -15.12 -29.69 18.63
CA ALA A 463 -15.93 -30.68 19.31
C ALA A 463 -16.54 -30.14 20.62
N ASN A 464 -15.77 -29.40 21.42
CA ASN A 464 -16.23 -28.82 22.66
C ASN A 464 -17.33 -27.76 22.44
N ASP A 465 -17.19 -26.97 21.38
CA ASP A 465 -18.17 -25.91 21.02
C ASP A 465 -19.35 -26.45 20.20
N ASP A 466 -19.36 -27.74 19.86
CA ASP A 466 -20.35 -28.42 19.01
C ASP A 466 -20.54 -27.70 17.66
N ILE A 467 -19.41 -27.40 16.98
CA ILE A 467 -19.36 -26.67 15.73
C ILE A 467 -19.12 -27.60 14.54
N GLU A 468 -19.87 -27.38 13.46
CA GLU A 468 -19.65 -28.03 12.16
C GLU A 468 -19.19 -27.01 11.12
N LEU A 469 -18.21 -27.39 10.30
CA LEU A 469 -17.68 -26.59 9.18
C LEU A 469 -18.40 -26.97 7.87
N TYR A 470 -18.32 -26.09 6.87
CA TYR A 470 -18.71 -26.46 5.50
C TYR A 470 -17.68 -27.39 4.85
N GLU A 471 -16.39 -27.14 5.08
CA GLU A 471 -15.28 -27.87 4.50
C GLU A 471 -14.93 -29.14 5.31
N ASP A 472 -14.36 -30.14 4.63
CA ASP A 472 -13.83 -31.34 5.30
C ASP A 472 -12.55 -30.98 6.08
N ILE A 473 -12.53 -31.30 7.38
CA ILE A 473 -11.41 -31.04 8.27
C ILE A 473 -10.12 -31.75 7.82
N ASN A 474 -10.23 -32.90 7.15
CA ASN A 474 -9.08 -33.62 6.61
C ASN A 474 -8.48 -32.87 5.42
N ASP A 475 -9.31 -32.29 4.55
CA ASP A 475 -8.84 -31.44 3.46
C ASP A 475 -8.13 -30.21 4.03
N ILE A 476 -8.75 -29.51 4.98
CA ILE A 476 -8.15 -28.36 5.69
C ILE A 476 -6.79 -28.72 6.27
N LYS A 477 -6.69 -29.84 6.99
CA LYS A 477 -5.44 -30.32 7.59
C LYS A 477 -4.40 -30.64 6.53
N SER A 478 -4.76 -31.39 5.49
CA SER A 478 -3.82 -31.82 4.45
C SER A 478 -3.25 -30.64 3.65
N LEU A 479 -4.02 -29.56 3.53
CA LEU A 479 -3.65 -28.35 2.81
C LEU A 479 -2.98 -27.30 3.69
N ASN A 480 -2.79 -27.55 4.99
CA ASN A 480 -2.26 -26.57 5.95
C ASN A 480 -3.11 -25.28 6.09
N ILE A 481 -4.43 -25.38 5.87
CA ILE A 481 -5.35 -24.24 6.03
C ILE A 481 -5.60 -24.00 7.53
N LEU A 482 -5.54 -22.74 7.95
CA LEU A 482 -5.81 -22.28 9.31
C LEU A 482 -7.26 -21.81 9.43
N ILE A 483 -7.85 -21.98 10.61
CA ILE A 483 -9.22 -21.57 10.96
C ILE A 483 -9.23 -20.73 12.23
N ASP A 484 -9.96 -19.60 12.18
CA ASP A 484 -10.49 -18.94 13.37
C ASP A 484 -12.01 -18.81 13.28
N TYR A 485 -12.69 -18.88 14.41
CA TYR A 485 -14.15 -18.91 14.45
C TYR A 485 -14.72 -18.27 15.71
N ASP A 486 -15.95 -17.77 15.60
CA ASP A 486 -16.69 -17.20 16.72
C ASP A 486 -17.81 -18.15 17.16
N ALA A 487 -17.57 -18.90 18.25
CA ALA A 487 -18.54 -19.85 18.81
C ALA A 487 -19.87 -19.18 19.22
N THR A 488 -19.87 -17.88 19.55
CA THR A 488 -21.08 -17.17 20.00
C THR A 488 -22.10 -17.01 18.88
N THR A 489 -21.65 -17.08 17.62
CA THR A 489 -22.49 -16.97 16.42
C THR A 489 -23.05 -18.32 15.96
N ARG A 490 -22.80 -19.40 16.72
CA ARG A 490 -23.23 -20.75 16.38
C ARG A 490 -24.76 -20.83 16.20
N ASN A 491 -25.16 -21.28 15.02
CA ASN A 491 -26.53 -21.64 14.71
C ASN A 491 -26.91 -22.96 15.39
N LYS A 492 -27.98 -22.95 16.19
CA LYS A 492 -28.42 -24.12 16.96
C LYS A 492 -28.83 -25.33 16.12
N ARG A 493 -29.30 -25.12 14.88
CA ARG A 493 -29.79 -26.19 14.01
C ARG A 493 -28.69 -26.77 13.14
N THR A 494 -27.93 -25.91 12.48
CA THR A 494 -26.88 -26.35 11.55
C THR A 494 -25.54 -26.57 12.24
N LYS A 495 -25.39 -26.16 13.50
CA LYS A 495 -24.13 -26.15 14.26
C LYS A 495 -23.01 -25.30 13.66
N ARG A 496 -23.28 -24.57 12.58
CA ARG A 496 -22.31 -23.70 11.91
C ARG A 496 -22.23 -22.36 12.63
N CYS A 497 -21.08 -21.73 12.59
CA CYS A 497 -20.83 -20.39 13.11
C CYS A 497 -20.24 -19.49 12.03
N HIS A 498 -19.91 -18.25 12.38
CA HIS A 498 -19.06 -17.39 11.58
C HIS A 498 -17.60 -17.80 11.79
N TYR A 499 -16.88 -18.01 10.68
CA TYR A 499 -15.47 -18.38 10.71
C TYR A 499 -14.72 -17.90 9.48
N ILE A 500 -13.39 -17.93 9.58
CA ILE A 500 -12.46 -17.54 8.54
C ILE A 500 -11.47 -18.66 8.29
N LEU A 501 -11.13 -18.86 7.02
CA LEU A 501 -10.11 -19.80 6.55
C LEU A 501 -8.98 -19.01 5.91
N GLN A 502 -7.75 -19.29 6.31
CA GLN A 502 -6.57 -18.55 5.86
C GLN A 502 -5.41 -19.50 5.59
N ILE A 503 -4.60 -19.20 4.59
CA ILE A 503 -3.32 -19.86 4.36
C ILE A 503 -2.34 -18.86 3.74
N PHE A 504 -1.07 -18.98 4.09
CA PHE A 504 -0.03 -18.03 3.73
C PHE A 504 1.05 -18.72 2.90
N SER A 505 1.37 -18.14 1.75
CA SER A 505 2.45 -18.65 0.92
C SER A 505 3.80 -18.46 1.62
N GLN A 506 4.82 -19.17 1.16
CA GLN A 506 6.19 -18.71 1.36
C GLN A 506 6.40 -17.36 0.62
N PRO A 507 7.48 -16.61 0.92
CA PRO A 507 7.83 -15.40 0.16
C PRO A 507 7.84 -15.65 -1.35
N LEU A 508 7.35 -14.68 -2.14
CA LEU A 508 7.32 -14.79 -3.60
C LEU A 508 8.71 -14.62 -4.24
N HIS A 509 9.67 -14.14 -3.47
CA HIS A 509 11.04 -13.83 -3.90
C HIS A 509 12.03 -14.33 -2.84
N ASP A 510 13.33 -14.31 -3.14
CA ASP A 510 14.37 -14.81 -2.23
C ASP A 510 14.44 -14.04 -0.91
N ARG A 511 14.12 -12.74 -0.92
CA ARG A 511 14.04 -11.94 0.31
C ARG A 511 12.78 -12.36 1.09
N PRO A 512 12.85 -12.53 2.42
CA PRO A 512 11.70 -12.88 3.25
C PRO A 512 10.77 -11.68 3.47
N THR A 513 10.24 -11.13 2.37
CA THR A 513 9.46 -9.89 2.35
C THR A 513 8.02 -10.15 1.89
N LEU A 514 7.71 -9.95 0.60
CA LEU A 514 6.35 -10.04 0.07
C LEU A 514 5.89 -11.50 -0.03
N PHE A 515 4.74 -11.82 0.57
CA PHE A 515 4.03 -13.08 0.39
C PHE A 515 2.53 -12.85 0.16
N ILE A 516 1.79 -13.93 -0.10
CA ILE A 516 0.36 -13.88 -0.38
C ILE A 516 -0.41 -14.65 0.69
N GLU A 517 -1.55 -14.12 1.09
CA GLU A 517 -2.56 -14.85 1.85
C GLU A 517 -3.70 -15.24 0.91
N VAL A 518 -4.21 -16.47 1.03
CA VAL A 518 -5.49 -16.87 0.44
C VAL A 518 -6.51 -16.98 1.57
N ILE A 519 -7.64 -16.28 1.40
CA ILE A 519 -8.63 -16.11 2.47
C ILE A 519 -10.06 -16.42 2.00
N GLN A 520 -10.82 -17.11 2.85
CA GLN A 520 -12.26 -17.29 2.67
C GLN A 520 -12.99 -16.95 3.97
N ARG A 521 -14.04 -16.13 3.85
CA ARG A 521 -14.84 -15.63 4.98
C ARG A 521 -16.24 -16.22 4.94
N HIS A 522 -16.62 -16.97 5.96
CA HIS A 522 -17.99 -17.39 6.22
C HIS A 522 -18.63 -16.44 7.23
N HIS A 523 -19.12 -15.29 6.75
CA HIS A 523 -19.73 -14.22 7.56
C HIS A 523 -18.86 -13.69 8.71
N HIS A 524 -17.54 -13.91 8.64
CA HIS A 524 -16.57 -13.46 9.62
C HIS A 524 -15.83 -12.22 9.14
N ASN A 525 -15.96 -11.14 9.91
CA ASN A 525 -15.43 -9.82 9.58
C ASN A 525 -14.06 -9.53 10.24
N GLY A 526 -13.66 -10.28 11.27
CA GLY A 526 -12.35 -10.10 11.92
C GLY A 526 -11.17 -10.71 11.15
N PHE A 527 -9.95 -10.58 11.69
CA PHE A 527 -8.70 -11.05 11.05
C PHE A 527 -8.14 -12.35 11.62
N GLY A 528 -8.88 -12.98 12.55
CA GLY A 528 -8.53 -14.28 13.10
C GLY A 528 -7.47 -14.23 14.21
N LYS A 529 -7.80 -13.74 15.41
CA LYS A 529 -6.83 -13.70 16.55
C LYS A 529 -6.19 -15.08 16.78
N GLY A 530 -6.97 -16.14 16.64
CA GLY A 530 -6.50 -17.52 16.80
C GLY A 530 -5.60 -18.03 15.66
N THR A 531 -5.80 -17.56 14.42
CA THR A 531 -4.96 -17.94 13.26
C THR A 531 -3.63 -17.22 13.28
N PHE A 532 -3.57 -15.98 13.78
CA PHE A 532 -2.33 -15.22 13.95
C PHE A 532 -1.26 -15.98 14.71
N LYS A 533 -1.62 -16.64 15.83
CA LYS A 533 -0.65 -17.43 16.60
C LYS A 533 -0.09 -18.62 15.81
N GLY A 534 -0.96 -19.35 15.10
CA GLY A 534 -0.54 -20.49 14.26
C GLY A 534 0.34 -20.07 13.09
N LEU A 535 0.02 -18.94 12.45
CA LEU A 535 0.86 -18.31 11.43
C LEU A 535 2.24 -17.97 11.99
N PHE A 536 2.27 -17.35 13.17
CA PHE A 536 3.49 -16.86 13.78
C PHE A 536 4.47 -17.99 14.12
N GLU A 537 3.99 -19.08 14.71
CA GLU A 537 4.80 -20.29 14.95
C GLU A 537 5.39 -20.83 13.64
N THR A 538 4.64 -20.72 12.55
CA THR A 538 5.08 -21.20 11.23
C THR A 538 6.13 -20.26 10.62
N ILE A 539 5.93 -18.94 10.69
CA ILE A 539 6.91 -17.97 10.19
C ILE A 539 8.22 -18.06 10.99
N GLU A 540 8.16 -18.16 12.32
CA GLU A 540 9.35 -18.38 13.16
C GLU A 540 10.12 -19.64 12.76
N SER A 541 9.43 -20.71 12.39
CA SER A 541 10.09 -21.93 11.89
C SER A 541 10.89 -21.67 10.62
N GLN A 542 10.36 -20.82 9.73
CA GLN A 542 11.04 -20.40 8.50
C GLN A 542 12.21 -19.46 8.80
N GLN A 543 12.08 -18.56 9.78
CA GLN A 543 13.21 -17.72 10.23
C GLN A 543 14.37 -18.56 10.75
N ARG A 544 14.09 -19.66 11.47
CA ARG A 544 15.14 -20.60 11.91
C ARG A 544 15.85 -21.25 10.72
N LEU A 545 15.12 -21.64 9.68
CA LEU A 545 15.70 -22.21 8.47
C LEU A 545 16.59 -21.19 7.73
N ARG A 546 16.20 -19.91 7.74
CA ARG A 546 17.01 -18.81 7.18
C ARG A 546 18.17 -18.36 8.07
N GLY A 547 18.20 -18.78 9.34
CA GLY A 547 19.19 -18.35 10.32
C GLY A 547 19.00 -16.91 10.83
N THR A 548 17.79 -16.36 10.70
CA THR A 548 17.45 -14.96 11.03
C THR A 548 16.72 -14.79 12.37
N LEU A 549 16.27 -15.90 12.99
CA LEU A 549 15.75 -15.90 14.36
C LEU A 549 16.90 -15.83 15.36
N VAL A 550 17.47 -14.63 15.53
CA VAL A 550 18.64 -14.36 16.37
C VAL A 550 18.26 -13.72 17.70
N GLU A 551 19.04 -13.96 18.74
CA GLU A 551 18.87 -13.28 20.04
C GLU A 551 19.25 -11.80 19.89
N VAL A 552 18.45 -10.90 20.47
CA VAL A 552 18.70 -9.45 20.43
C VAL A 552 19.56 -9.09 21.65
N GLU A 553 20.70 -8.44 21.40
CA GLU A 553 21.64 -7.98 22.46
C GLU A 553 21.06 -6.86 23.34
#